data_AF-A0A672U925-F1
#
_entry.id   AF-A0A672U925-F1
#
_cell.length_a   1.000
_cell.length_b   1.000
_cell.length_c   1.000
_cell.angle_alpha   90.00
_cell.angle_beta   90.00
_cell.angle_gamma   90.00
#
_symmetry.space_group_name_H-M   'P 1'
#
loop_
_entity.id
_entity.type
_entity.pdbx_description
1 polymer ?
#
loop_
_entity_poly.entity_id
_entity_poly.type
_entity_poly.pdbx_seq_one_letter_code
_entity_poly.pdbx_strand_id
1 'polypeptide(L)'
;MALIVVQNTSRTEFIKHLKRYASVKNQFNFPFVETYTVQEVKVQPQLKSGLDAKENTYLNAASAEENYPWNIDGDLMKAASQIHVRVHPQLINLYGVNTDDLESSQATCNCI
;
A
#
# COMPACT_ATOMS: atom_id res chain seq x y z
N MET A 1 2.22 -11.08 -0.02
CA MET A 1 1.82 -9.72 0.40
C MET A 1 1.29 -8.98 -0.81
N ALA A 2 0.28 -8.12 -0.62
CA ALA A 2 -0.20 -7.24 -1.68
C ALA A 2 0.66 -5.97 -1.74
N LEU A 3 1.21 -5.66 -2.91
CA LEU A 3 1.88 -4.40 -3.20
C LEU A 3 0.97 -3.58 -4.10
N ILE A 4 0.61 -2.37 -3.66
CA ILE A 4 -0.25 -1.44 -4.39
C ILE A 4 0.58 -0.21 -4.72
N VAL A 5 0.74 0.07 -6.02
CA VAL A 5 1.50 1.23 -6.51
C VAL A 5 0.51 2.21 -7.12
N VAL A 6 0.58 3.46 -6.71
CA VAL A 6 -0.30 4.53 -7.19
C VAL A 6 0.54 5.57 -7.92
N GLN A 7 0.28 5.74 -9.21
CA GLN A 7 0.91 6.76 -10.03
C GLN A 7 0.23 8.13 -9.85
N ASN A 8 0.92 9.19 -10.27
CA ASN A 8 0.35 10.53 -10.33
C ASN A 8 -0.94 10.53 -11.17
N THR A 9 -1.97 11.16 -10.64
CA THR A 9 -3.29 11.24 -11.29
C THR A 9 -3.93 12.61 -11.06
N SER A 10 -4.99 12.92 -11.79
CA SER A 10 -5.73 14.17 -11.59
C SER A 10 -6.54 14.12 -10.28
N ARG A 11 -6.80 15.29 -9.68
CA ARG A 11 -7.69 15.41 -8.52
C ARG A 11 -9.06 14.77 -8.75
N THR A 12 -9.61 14.91 -9.96
CA THR A 12 -10.91 14.34 -10.32
C THR A 12 -10.88 12.82 -10.33
N GLU A 13 -9.84 12.22 -10.91
CA GLU A 13 -9.65 10.76 -10.90
C GLU A 13 -9.40 10.24 -9.48
N PHE A 14 -8.65 10.98 -8.66
CA PHE A 14 -8.46 10.64 -7.25
C PHE A 14 -9.78 10.66 -6.46
N ILE A 15 -10.63 11.67 -6.66
CA ILE A 15 -11.97 11.72 -6.02
C ILE A 15 -12.84 10.54 -6.47
N LYS A 16 -12.78 10.13 -7.74
CA LYS A 16 -13.49 8.93 -8.23
C LYS A 16 -13.01 7.67 -7.50
N HIS A 17 -11.71 7.55 -7.26
CA HIS A 17 -11.14 6.46 -6.48
C HIS A 17 -11.64 6.45 -5.03
N LEU A 18 -11.61 7.59 -4.33
CA LEU A 18 -12.13 7.70 -2.96
C LEU A 18 -13.62 7.32 -2.85
N LYS A 19 -14.44 7.74 -3.82
CA LYS A 19 -15.86 7.36 -3.87
C LYS A 19 -16.06 5.85 -4.08
N ARG A 20 -15.16 5.19 -4.82
CA ARG A 20 -15.23 3.73 -5.03
C ARG A 20 -14.72 2.96 -3.81
N TYR A 21 -13.78 3.50 -3.06
CA TYR A 21 -13.25 2.89 -1.84
C TYR A 21 -14.35 2.56 -0.82
N ALA A 22 -15.36 3.42 -0.69
CA ALA A 22 -16.51 3.20 0.19
C ALA A 22 -17.57 2.22 -0.38
N SER A 23 -17.27 1.47 -1.44
CA SER A 23 -18.22 0.59 -2.13
C SER A 23 -17.72 -0.85 -2.20
N VAL A 24 -18.62 -1.78 -2.56
CA VAL A 24 -18.29 -3.20 -2.77
C VAL A 24 -17.51 -3.49 -4.07
N LYS A 25 -17.27 -2.48 -4.91
CA LYS A 25 -16.56 -2.64 -6.19
C LYS A 25 -15.05 -2.69 -5.95
N ASN A 26 -14.31 -3.35 -6.84
CA ASN A 26 -12.85 -3.37 -6.78
C ASN A 26 -12.28 -1.93 -6.77
N GLN A 27 -11.77 -1.53 -5.62
CA GLN A 27 -11.22 -0.20 -5.35
C GLN A 27 -9.94 0.10 -6.15
N PHE A 28 -9.22 -0.93 -6.60
CA PHE A 28 -7.95 -0.80 -7.30
C PHE A 28 -8.07 -0.79 -8.82
N ASN A 29 -9.28 -0.93 -9.38
CA ASN A 29 -9.49 -0.95 -10.83
C ASN A 29 -9.50 0.46 -11.43
N PHE A 30 -8.33 1.11 -11.43
CA PHE A 30 -8.08 2.41 -12.05
C PHE A 30 -6.76 2.38 -12.85
N PRO A 31 -6.65 3.09 -13.98
CA PRO A 31 -5.45 3.05 -14.82
C PRO A 31 -4.16 3.52 -14.14
N PHE A 32 -4.28 4.32 -13.08
CA PHE A 32 -3.15 4.85 -12.30
C PHE A 32 -2.83 4.00 -11.05
N VAL A 33 -3.48 2.85 -10.87
CA VAL A 33 -3.27 1.95 -9.75
C VAL A 33 -2.82 0.60 -10.27
N GLU A 34 -1.66 0.14 -9.83
CA GLU A 34 -1.11 -1.17 -10.15
C GLU A 34 -1.12 -2.04 -8.88
N THR A 35 -1.46 -3.33 -9.04
CA THR A 35 -1.50 -4.28 -7.94
C THR A 35 -0.65 -5.51 -8.26
N TYR A 36 0.18 -5.90 -7.30
CA TYR A 36 1.06 -7.04 -7.40
C TYR A 36 0.93 -7.93 -6.17
N THR A 37 1.04 -9.24 -6.37
CA THR A 37 1.28 -10.17 -5.27
C THR A 37 2.76 -10.50 -5.24
N VAL A 38 3.46 -10.08 -4.19
CA VAL A 38 4.91 -10.25 -4.06
C VAL A 38 5.26 -10.97 -2.75
N GLN A 39 6.39 -11.68 -2.78
CA GLN A 39 7.01 -12.26 -1.58
C GLN A 39 8.10 -11.37 -0.99
N GLU A 40 8.73 -10.53 -1.82
CA GLU A 40 9.85 -9.68 -1.45
C GLU A 40 9.87 -8.42 -2.33
N VAL A 41 10.19 -7.26 -1.75
CA VAL A 41 10.31 -6.00 -2.48
C VAL A 41 11.33 -5.08 -1.81
N LYS A 42 12.12 -4.40 -2.63
CA LYS A 42 12.99 -3.29 -2.20
C LYS A 42 12.44 -1.99 -2.73
N VAL A 43 12.29 -1.00 -1.86
CA VAL A 43 11.78 0.33 -2.22
C VAL A 43 12.80 1.37 -1.81
N GLN A 44 13.14 2.25 -2.74
CA GLN A 44 14.09 3.33 -2.53
C GLN A 44 13.45 4.63 -3.04
N PRO A 45 13.32 5.66 -2.18
CA PRO A 45 12.89 6.98 -2.64
C PRO A 45 13.87 7.49 -3.69
N GLN A 46 13.36 7.97 -4.83
CA GLN A 46 14.21 8.63 -5.80
C GLN A 46 14.67 9.96 -5.21
N LEU A 47 15.98 10.05 -4.90
CA LEU A 47 16.61 11.34 -4.64
C LEU A 47 16.56 12.11 -5.95
N LYS A 48 15.90 13.27 -6.00
CA LYS A 48 16.02 14.17 -7.15
C LYS A 48 17.46 14.68 -7.17
N SER A 49 18.35 13.99 -7.89
CA SER A 49 19.70 14.49 -8.18
C SER A 49 19.53 15.76 -9.02
N GLY A 50 19.91 16.90 -8.45
CA GLY A 50 19.71 18.21 -9.04
C GLY A 50 20.34 18.33 -10.43
N LEU A 51 19.49 18.40 -11.45
CA LEU A 51 19.80 19.10 -12.70
C LEU A 51 18.82 20.24 -13.01
N ASP A 52 17.81 20.48 -12.17
CA ASP A 52 16.92 21.65 -12.26
C ASP A 52 17.04 22.53 -11.00
N ALA A 53 18.26 22.90 -10.63
CA ALA A 53 18.56 23.82 -9.53
C ALA A 53 18.28 25.30 -9.88
N LYS A 54 17.46 25.57 -10.89
CA LYS A 54 16.95 26.91 -11.21
C LYS A 54 15.46 26.82 -11.45
N GLU A 55 14.74 27.61 -10.64
CA GLU A 55 13.31 27.88 -10.77
C GLU A 55 12.35 26.89 -10.10
N ASN A 56 12.52 26.63 -8.80
CA ASN A 56 11.39 26.45 -7.87
C ASN A 56 11.85 26.70 -6.42
N THR A 57 12.07 27.98 -6.10
CA THR A 57 12.45 28.53 -4.78
C THR A 57 11.33 28.41 -3.73
N TYR A 58 10.49 27.38 -3.79
CA TYR A 58 9.40 27.14 -2.82
C TYR A 58 9.43 25.76 -2.14
N LEU A 59 10.46 24.94 -2.35
CA LEU A 59 10.57 23.63 -1.71
C LEU A 59 11.87 23.39 -0.91
N ASN A 60 12.76 24.39 -0.84
CA ASN A 60 13.99 24.32 -0.05
C ASN A 60 13.91 25.24 1.17
N ALA A 61 13.06 24.93 2.16
CA ALA A 61 13.13 25.52 3.51
C ALA A 61 12.14 24.88 4.50
N ALA A 62 12.14 23.56 4.65
CA ALA A 62 11.78 22.94 5.93
C ALA A 62 12.96 22.02 6.24
N SER A 63 14.01 22.62 6.82
CA SER A 63 14.46 22.34 8.18
C SER A 63 15.01 20.91 8.32
N ALA A 64 16.00 20.71 9.18
CA ALA A 64 16.45 19.37 9.56
C ALA A 64 15.37 18.66 10.42
N GLU A 65 14.12 18.66 9.96
CA GLU A 65 13.02 17.88 10.48
C GLU A 65 13.33 16.43 10.16
N GLU A 66 13.32 15.59 11.19
CA GLU A 66 13.39 14.14 11.02
C GLU A 66 12.32 13.72 10.02
N ASN A 67 12.74 13.32 8.82
CA ASN A 67 11.83 12.86 7.79
C ASN A 67 11.36 11.45 8.15
N TYR A 68 10.05 11.25 8.28
CA TYR A 68 9.43 9.96 8.57
C TYR A 68 8.56 9.51 7.39
N PRO A 69 9.14 9.10 6.26
CA PRO A 69 8.39 8.82 5.04
C PRO A 69 7.64 7.49 5.07
N TRP A 70 7.89 6.65 6.08
CA TRP A 70 7.35 5.28 6.16
C TRP A 70 6.41 5.16 7.36
N ASN A 71 5.20 4.66 7.10
CA ASN A 71 4.26 4.23 8.12
C ASN A 71 4.25 2.68 8.15
N ILE A 72 4.50 2.10 9.33
CA ILE A 72 4.45 0.66 9.58
C ILE A 72 3.45 0.43 10.70
N ASP A 73 2.31 -0.20 10.38
CA ASP A 73 1.24 -0.52 11.33
C ASP A 73 0.74 0.65 12.20
N GLY A 74 0.89 1.90 11.72
CA GLY A 74 0.52 3.12 12.42
C GLY A 74 1.70 3.92 12.97
N ASP A 75 2.89 3.32 13.05
CA ASP A 75 4.10 3.96 13.57
C ASP A 75 4.92 4.60 12.45
N LEU A 76 5.38 5.82 12.69
CA LEU A 76 6.24 6.58 11.79
C LEU A 76 7.71 6.17 11.98
N MET A 77 8.36 5.76 10.88
CA MET A 77 9.78 5.35 10.89
C MET A 77 10.69 6.37 10.20
N LYS A 78 11.83 6.69 10.84
CA LYS A 78 12.84 7.64 10.33
C LYS A 78 13.32 7.22 8.94
N ALA A 79 13.70 8.21 8.13
CA ALA A 79 14.11 8.04 6.74
C ALA A 79 15.32 7.09 6.59
N ALA A 80 15.04 5.82 6.34
CA ALA A 80 15.97 4.91 5.71
C ALA A 80 16.06 5.24 4.21
N SER A 81 17.27 5.24 3.64
CA SER A 81 17.50 5.47 2.21
C SER A 81 16.90 4.38 1.33
N GLN A 82 16.64 3.19 1.89
CA GLN A 82 15.99 2.06 1.23
C GLN A 82 15.30 1.22 2.29
N ILE A 83 14.13 0.68 1.95
CA ILE A 83 13.46 -0.36 2.73
C ILE A 83 13.44 -1.67 1.96
N HIS A 84 13.51 -2.76 2.70
CA HIS A 84 13.44 -4.11 2.18
C HIS A 84 12.38 -4.89 2.95
N VAL A 85 11.33 -5.31 2.25
CA VAL A 85 10.18 -6.00 2.84
C VAL A 85 10.13 -7.42 2.30
N ARG A 86 10.04 -8.41 3.19
CA ARG A 86 9.95 -9.84 2.86
C ARG A 86 8.87 -10.53 3.69
N VAL A 87 8.11 -11.40 3.04
CA VAL A 87 7.11 -12.25 3.69
C VAL A 87 7.77 -13.51 4.21
N HIS A 88 7.63 -13.76 5.52
CA HIS A 88 8.03 -15.01 6.16
C HIS A 88 6.76 -15.83 6.49
N PRO A 89 6.44 -16.87 5.71
CA PRO A 89 5.24 -17.66 5.96
C PRO A 89 5.36 -18.40 7.29
N GLN A 90 4.24 -18.47 8.02
CA GLN A 90 4.12 -19.25 9.27
C GLN A 90 5.15 -18.87 10.35
N LEU A 91 5.54 -17.60 10.43
CA LEU A 91 6.54 -17.15 11.41
C LEU A 91 6.01 -17.16 12.86
N ILE A 92 4.71 -16.96 13.05
CA ILE A 92 4.08 -16.78 14.37
C ILE A 92 2.81 -17.63 14.44
N ASN A 93 2.57 -18.26 15.59
CA ASN A 93 1.31 -18.94 15.91
C ASN A 93 0.36 -17.96 16.61
N LEU A 94 -0.88 -17.90 16.14
CA LEU A 94 -1.93 -17.06 16.73
C LEU A 94 -3.07 -17.96 17.19
N TYR A 95 -3.61 -17.70 18.38
CA TYR A 95 -4.85 -18.32 18.85
C TYR A 95 -6.03 -17.47 18.39
N GLY A 96 -6.96 -18.08 17.66
CA GLY A 96 -8.19 -17.43 17.20
C GLY A 96 -9.39 -18.35 17.42
N VAL A 97 -10.59 -17.76 17.44
CA VAL A 97 -11.84 -18.55 17.43
C VAL A 97 -12.00 -19.15 16.04
N ASN A 98 -12.38 -20.43 15.98
CA ASN A 98 -12.68 -21.06 14.71
C ASN A 98 -13.97 -20.43 14.14
N THR A 99 -13.89 -19.80 12.97
CA THR A 99 -15.04 -19.17 12.31
C THR A 99 -15.90 -20.15 11.50
N ASP A 100 -15.49 -21.42 11.45
CA ASP A 100 -16.17 -22.48 10.68
C ASP A 100 -17.56 -22.85 11.25
N ASP A 101 -17.91 -22.41 12.47
CA ASP A 101 -19.18 -22.76 13.12
C ASP A 101 -20.41 -21.94 12.65
N LEU A 102 -20.26 -21.07 11.64
CA LEU A 102 -21.36 -20.22 11.13
C LEU A 102 -21.91 -20.60 9.74
N GLU A 103 -21.34 -21.62 9.06
CA GLU A 103 -21.84 -22.09 7.76
C GLU A 103 -22.55 -23.45 7.82
N SER A 104 -23.39 -23.70 8.82
CA SER A 104 -24.36 -24.81 8.77
C SER A 104 -25.57 -24.53 7.87
N SER A 105 -25.38 -23.79 6.76
CA SER A 105 -26.39 -23.59 5.72
C SER A 105 -26.13 -24.58 4.59
N GLN A 106 -26.55 -25.81 4.82
CA GLN A 106 -26.73 -26.93 3.89
C GLN A 106 -26.43 -26.64 2.39
N ALA A 107 -25.16 -26.72 2.00
CA ALA A 107 -24.79 -26.83 0.58
C ALA A 107 -25.04 -28.28 0.13
N THR A 108 -26.17 -28.53 -0.51
CA THR A 108 -26.44 -29.82 -1.18
C THR A 108 -25.63 -29.91 -2.46
N CYS A 109 -24.53 -30.67 -2.41
CA CYS A 109 -23.78 -31.06 -3.59
C CYS A 109 -24.53 -32.20 -4.29
N ASN A 110 -25.22 -31.89 -5.39
CA ASN A 110 -25.68 -32.91 -6.35
C ASN A 110 -24.59 -33.12 -7.40
N CYS A 111 -23.75 -34.13 -7.21
CA CYS A 111 -22.98 -34.71 -8.31
C CYS A 111 -23.82 -35.79 -9.01
N ILE A 112 -23.76 -35.78 -10.34
CA ILE A 112 -24.44 -36.70 -11.29
C ILE A 112 -24.06 -38.15 -11.02
#